data_AF-A0AAW8WB85-F1
#
_entry.id   AF-A0AAW8WB85-F1
#
_cell.length_a   1.000
_cell.length_b   1.000
_cell.length_c   1.000
_cell.angle_alpha   90.00
_cell.angle_beta   90.00
_cell.angle_gamma   90.00
#
_symmetry.space_group_name_H-M   'P 1'
#
loop_
_entity.id
_entity.type
_entity.pdbx_description
1 polymer ?
#
loop_
_entity_poly.entity_id
_entity_poly.type
_entity_poly.pdbx_seq_one_letter_code
_entity_poly.pdbx_strand_id
1 'polypeptide(L)'
;MSYQITGHANSAIKGHDLVCAAVSVLGQAITNELSNATINENGGLFIGLIEPSADNKVLCETLLHGLQDISAQYPQNLQVVVKGN
;
A
#
# COMPACT_ATOMS: atom_id res chain seq x y z
N MET A 1 13.41 -3.74 -1.68
CA MET A 1 12.40 -2.70 -1.33
C MET A 1 11.36 -3.32 -0.43
N SER A 2 10.54 -2.52 0.25
CA SER A 2 9.45 -3.03 1.09
C SER A 2 8.39 -1.96 1.30
N TYR A 3 7.16 -2.38 1.56
CA TYR A 3 6.11 -1.49 2.06
C TYR A 3 5.21 -2.22 3.05
N GLN A 4 4.48 -1.43 3.84
CA GLN A 4 3.60 -1.91 4.88
C GLN A 4 2.32 -1.07 4.87
N ILE A 5 1.17 -1.73 4.87
CA ILE A 5 -0.15 -1.10 4.98
C ILE A 5 -0.89 -1.71 6.17
N THR A 6 -1.24 -0.88 7.15
CA THR A 6 -1.97 -1.28 8.36
C THR A 6 -3.26 -0.49 8.50
N GLY A 7 -4.20 -0.97 9.32
CA GLY A 7 -5.44 -0.23 9.65
C GLY A 7 -6.54 -0.24 8.57
N HIS A 8 -6.31 -0.82 7.39
CA HIS A 8 -7.28 -0.85 6.29
C HIS A 8 -8.41 -1.89 6.47
N ALA A 9 -8.35 -2.74 7.48
CA ALA A 9 -9.24 -3.90 7.64
C ALA A 9 -10.35 -3.73 8.71
N ASN A 10 -10.40 -2.62 9.46
CA ASN A 10 -11.26 -2.54 10.66
C ASN A 10 -11.84 -1.14 10.95
N SER A 11 -12.81 -0.66 10.19
CA SER A 11 -13.56 0.53 10.63
C SER A 11 -14.92 0.62 9.97
N ALA A 12 -15.96 0.48 10.80
CA ALA A 12 -17.37 0.52 10.43
C ALA A 12 -17.92 1.96 10.28
N ILE A 13 -17.08 2.94 9.92
CA ILE A 13 -17.45 4.36 9.83
C ILE A 13 -17.62 4.75 8.36
N LYS A 14 -18.83 5.19 7.98
CA LYS A 14 -19.16 5.66 6.62
C LYS A 14 -18.10 6.63 6.07
N GLY A 15 -17.55 6.33 4.90
CA GLY A 15 -16.49 7.11 4.23
C GLY A 15 -15.08 6.57 4.46
N HIS A 16 -14.81 5.99 5.63
CA HIS A 16 -13.59 5.23 5.87
C HIS A 16 -13.56 3.94 5.01
N ASP A 17 -14.73 3.33 4.79
CA ASP A 17 -14.89 2.17 3.92
C ASP A 17 -14.38 2.42 2.49
N LEU A 18 -14.57 3.62 1.94
CA LEU A 18 -14.13 3.95 0.57
C LEU A 18 -12.62 4.11 0.48
N VAL A 19 -12.00 4.77 1.47
CA VAL A 19 -10.53 4.91 1.54
C VAL A 19 -9.88 3.55 1.76
N CYS A 20 -10.43 2.74 2.66
CA CYS A 20 -9.94 1.38 2.90
C CYS A 20 -10.08 0.48 1.68
N ALA A 21 -11.22 0.54 0.98
CA ALA A 21 -11.40 -0.19 -0.28
C ALA A 21 -10.38 0.24 -1.35
N ALA A 22 -10.15 1.55 -1.52
CA ALA A 22 -9.17 2.08 -2.46
C ALA A 22 -7.74 1.61 -2.13
N VAL A 23 -7.34 1.71 -0.86
CA VAL A 23 -6.03 1.24 -0.38
C VAL A 23 -5.87 -0.27 -0.56
N SER A 24 -6.92 -1.05 -0.29
CA SER A 24 -6.90 -2.50 -0.40
C SER A 24 -6.78 -2.96 -1.85
N VAL A 25 -7.59 -2.41 -2.76
CA VAL A 25 -7.54 -2.74 -4.18
C VAL A 25 -6.22 -2.33 -4.80
N LEU A 26 -5.73 -1.12 -4.53
CA LEU A 26 -4.45 -0.66 -5.06
C LEU A 26 -3.29 -1.49 -4.52
N GLY A 27 -3.26 -1.74 -3.21
CA GLY A 27 -2.23 -2.55 -2.58
C GLY A 27 -2.20 -3.98 -3.12
N GLN A 28 -3.36 -4.64 -3.23
CA GLN A 28 -3.44 -6.00 -3.77
C GLN A 28 -3.09 -6.06 -5.25
N ALA A 29 -3.59 -5.13 -6.07
CA ALA A 29 -3.28 -5.09 -7.50
C ALA A 29 -1.77 -4.97 -7.73
N ILE A 30 -1.08 -4.09 -7.01
CA ILE A 30 0.37 -3.95 -7.09
C ILE A 30 1.08 -5.20 -6.55
N THR A 31 0.65 -5.74 -5.40
CA THR A 31 1.24 -6.96 -4.81
C THR A 31 1.23 -8.12 -5.79
N ASN A 32 0.10 -8.33 -6.49
CA ASN A 32 -0.08 -9.45 -7.41
C ASN A 32 0.87 -9.42 -8.61
N GLU A 33 1.34 -8.23 -9.00
CA GLU A 33 2.24 -8.03 -10.14
C GLU A 33 3.72 -8.00 -9.73
N LEU A 34 4.04 -8.00 -8.43
CA LEU A 34 5.42 -8.03 -7.97
C LEU A 34 6.07 -9.38 -8.29
N SER A 35 7.25 -9.33 -8.86
CA SER A 35 8.11 -10.51 -9.02
C SER A 35 9.06 -10.64 -7.83
N ASN A 36 9.25 -11.86 -7.33
CA ASN A 36 10.21 -12.17 -6.25
C ASN A 36 10.04 -11.29 -5.00
N ALA A 37 8.86 -11.32 -4.39
CA ALA A 37 8.54 -10.62 -3.15
C ALA A 37 8.09 -11.60 -2.06
N THR A 38 8.33 -11.26 -0.79
CA THR A 38 7.80 -12.02 0.36
C THR A 38 6.56 -11.32 0.91
N ILE A 39 5.44 -12.03 0.92
CA ILE A 39 4.15 -11.54 1.41
C ILE A 39 3.92 -12.07 2.83
N ASN A 40 3.59 -11.18 3.77
CA ASN A 40 3.17 -11.54 5.13
C ASN A 40 1.86 -10.82 5.49
N GLU A 41 0.83 -11.60 5.79
CA GLU A 41 -0.53 -11.12 6.09
C GLU A 41 -0.87 -11.30 7.58
N ASN A 42 -0.10 -10.69 8.48
CA ASN A 42 -0.41 -10.68 9.92
C ASN A 42 -1.06 -9.35 10.34
N GLY A 43 -2.38 -9.22 10.16
CA GLY A 43 -3.15 -8.04 10.60
C GLY A 43 -2.91 -6.76 9.79
N GLY A 44 -2.28 -6.90 8.63
CA GLY A 44 -1.98 -5.85 7.65
C GLY A 44 -1.27 -6.47 6.44
N LEU A 45 -1.04 -5.67 5.40
CA LEU A 45 -0.30 -6.10 4.21
C LEU A 45 1.16 -5.70 4.38
N PHE A 46 2.04 -6.67 4.60
CA PHE A 46 3.47 -6.45 4.76
C PHE A 46 4.20 -7.13 3.61
N ILE A 47 4.77 -6.33 2.72
CA ILE A 47 5.54 -6.83 1.59
C ILE A 47 7.00 -6.48 1.78
N GLY A 48 7.82 -7.52 1.99
CA GLY A 48 9.24 -7.41 2.23
C GLY A 48 10.07 -8.10 1.16
N LEU A 49 11.39 -7.86 1.19
CA LEU A 49 12.36 -8.53 0.32
C LEU A 49 12.06 -8.40 -1.18
N ILE A 50 11.42 -7.31 -1.61
CA ILE A 50 11.11 -7.07 -3.03
C ILE A 50 12.42 -6.85 -3.78
N GLU A 51 12.69 -7.70 -4.77
CA GLU A 51 13.85 -7.60 -5.64
C GLU A 51 13.88 -6.24 -6.38
N PRO A 52 15.03 -5.55 -6.43
CA PRO A 52 15.17 -4.27 -7.13
C PRO A 52 15.29 -4.45 -8.64
N SER A 53 14.19 -4.85 -9.29
CA SER A 53 14.03 -4.81 -10.75
C SER A 53 13.41 -3.49 -11.20
N ALA A 54 13.55 -3.16 -12.49
CA ALA A 54 12.91 -1.98 -13.08
C ALA A 54 11.37 -2.04 -12.91
N ASP A 55 10.77 -3.20 -13.18
CA ASP A 55 9.33 -3.41 -13.07
C ASP A 55 8.84 -3.27 -11.62
N ASN A 56 9.52 -3.92 -10.67
CA ASN A 56 9.18 -3.81 -9.26
C ASN A 56 9.33 -2.38 -8.73
N LYS A 57 10.32 -1.63 -9.25
CA LYS A 57 10.49 -0.22 -8.91
C LYS A 57 9.33 0.62 -9.41
N VAL A 58 8.93 0.47 -10.68
CA VAL A 58 7.78 1.18 -11.25
C VAL A 58 6.49 0.84 -10.49
N LEU A 59 6.29 -0.44 -10.14
CA LEU A 59 5.15 -0.88 -9.34
C LEU A 59 5.14 -0.26 -7.95
N CYS A 60 6.28 -0.24 -7.25
CA CYS A 60 6.39 0.38 -5.93
C CYS A 60 6.20 1.91 -5.98
N GLU A 61 6.73 2.58 -6.99
CA GLU A 61 6.53 4.03 -7.21
C GLU A 61 5.07 4.34 -7.55
N THR A 62 4.42 3.49 -8.35
CA THR A 62 2.99 3.61 -8.68
C THR A 62 2.13 3.48 -7.43
N LEU A 63 2.42 2.50 -6.57
CA LEU A 63 1.75 2.35 -5.28
C LEU A 63 1.94 3.60 -4.40
N LEU A 64 3.19 4.08 -4.31
CA LEU A 64 3.50 5.27 -3.50
C LEU A 64 2.71 6.50 -3.96
N HIS A 65 2.75 6.81 -5.26
CA HIS A 65 2.04 7.96 -5.81
C HIS A 65 0.53 7.83 -5.62
N GLY A 66 -0.05 6.65 -5.89
CA GLY A 66 -1.48 6.42 -5.69
C GLY A 66 -1.91 6.58 -4.23
N LEU A 67 -1.10 6.10 -3.27
CA LEU A 67 -1.38 6.29 -1.84
C LEU A 67 -1.22 7.76 -1.42
N GLN A 68 -0.25 8.49 -1.97
CA GLN A 68 -0.08 9.93 -1.73
C GLN A 68 -1.27 10.73 -2.27
N ASP A 69 -1.79 10.40 -3.45
CA ASP A 69 -2.97 11.04 -4.04
C ASP A 69 -4.23 10.80 -3.21
N ILE A 70 -4.40 9.58 -2.69
CA ILE A 70 -5.49 9.26 -1.75
C ILE A 70 -5.30 10.04 -0.44
N SER A 71 -4.08 10.10 0.11
CA SER A 71 -3.78 10.82 1.34
C SER A 71 -4.00 12.33 1.20
N ALA A 72 -3.69 12.92 0.05
CA ALA A 72 -3.94 14.33 -0.23
C ALA A 72 -5.44 14.67 -0.22
N GLN A 73 -6.30 13.76 -0.71
CA GLN A 73 -7.75 13.92 -0.72
C GLN A 73 -8.41 13.56 0.61
N TYR A 74 -7.84 12.61 1.36
CA TYR A 74 -8.37 12.09 2.61
C TYR A 74 -7.31 12.06 3.74
N PRO A 75 -6.74 13.22 4.12
CA PRO A 75 -5.61 13.28 5.05
C PRO A 75 -5.95 12.85 6.48
N GLN A 76 -7.23 12.81 6.83
CA GLN A 76 -7.73 12.31 8.12
C GLN A 76 -7.81 10.77 8.16
N ASN A 77 -7.80 10.11 6.99
CA ASN A 77 -8.02 8.67 6.85
C ASN A 77 -6.76 7.90 6.49
N LEU A 78 -5.82 8.52 5.77
CA LEU A 78 -4.60 7.87 5.30
C LEU A 78 -3.37 8.74 5.53
N GLN A 79 -2.37 8.17 6.20
CA GLN A 79 -1.03 8.74 6.32
C GLN A 79 -0.03 7.90 5.52
N VAL A 80 0.78 8.56 4.69
CA VAL A 80 1.87 7.91 3.94
C VAL A 80 3.20 8.40 4.46
N VAL A 81 4.08 7.46 4.84
CA VAL A 81 5.41 7.77 5.36
C VAL A 81 6.45 7.04 4.51
N VAL A 82 7.37 7.81 3.91
CA VAL A 82 8.53 7.27 3.20
C VAL A 82 9.71 7.27 4.17
N LYS A 83 10.27 6.10 4.43
CA LYS A 83 11.52 5.96 5.19
C LYS A 83 12.67 5.78 4.21
N GLY A 84 13.56 6.76 4.16
CA GLY A 84 14.87 6.59 3.53
C GLY A 84 15.74 5.67 4.38
N ASN A 85 16.62 4.93 3.73
CA ASN A 85 17.75 4.29 4.43
C ASN A 85 18.75 5.34 4.89
#